data_AF-E5A9L0-F1
#
_entry.id   AF-E5A9L0-F1
#
_cell.length_a   1.000
_cell.length_b   1.000
_cell.length_c   1.000
_cell.angle_alpha   90.00
_cell.angle_beta   90.00
_cell.angle_gamma   90.00
#
_symmetry.space_group_name_H-M   'P 1'
#
loop_
_entity.id
_entity.type
_entity.pdbx_description
1 polymer ?
#
loop_
_entity_poly.entity_id
_entity_poly.type
_entity_poly.pdbx_seq_one_letter_code
_entity_poly.pdbx_strand_id
1 'polypeptide(L)'
;MDNITHTQSNDGMLKHAARIDQEIMPTESSASAVQANGGDEGQVQVRDEGGGRRLLGRKRKSYSHAHFKVYKRRWFGLAQLVLLNIVVSWDWLTFAPMSTTAAAYYRTTETAINWLSTGFLFAFVVACPLTIYVLHRGPKDSIIAASVLLLLGNWIRYAGTKANGGIFGVVMFGQILTGLAQPFVLAAPTRYSDMWFTERGRVGATALATLANPFGGALAQLINPLLGSIPQVVLVVSIIASVACIPSIFIPAAPPTPPTSSSGLSKTPITESLKIMLRSPSFYVIFLAFSTYTACFNAFSSLLNQILYPYGFTEDEAGICGAILIVVGLVTAAVTSPILDRTHAYLLGIKILCPLVAFSYLAMIWAPQTRTLVAPYLISAVLGASSFSLLPVALEYLVEITFPASPEVSSTICWVGGQLLGAIFIVIMNAMKDERPVDLDIVSDSGRGSGGGTRPPGNMFNALVFQAVVGLAVLPLPLMLGVKRFGLAQGEGRLKLDEHRNEEGVLEGTADGHEQ
;
A
#
# COMPACT_ATOMS: atom_id res chain seq x y z
N MET A 1 4.83 31.26 -60.01
CA MET A 1 3.36 31.30 -60.01
C MET A 1 2.87 30.56 -58.77
N ASP A 2 3.08 31.02 -57.54
CA ASP A 2 2.99 32.33 -56.86
C ASP A 2 1.77 32.38 -55.95
N ASN A 3 2.04 32.83 -54.72
CA ASN A 3 1.17 33.28 -53.61
C ASN A 3 0.46 32.19 -52.77
N ILE A 4 0.84 31.90 -51.51
CA ILE A 4 1.12 32.71 -50.28
C ILE A 4 -0.14 33.30 -49.63
N THR A 5 -0.51 32.78 -48.45
CA THR A 5 -0.75 33.51 -47.16
C THR A 5 -1.09 32.47 -46.06
N HIS A 6 -0.16 32.09 -45.18
CA HIS A 6 0.20 32.66 -43.86
C HIS A 6 -0.87 32.62 -42.76
N THR A 7 -0.68 31.74 -41.78
CA THR A 7 -0.97 32.00 -40.35
C THR A 7 0.02 31.25 -39.46
N GLN A 8 0.44 31.92 -38.39
CA GLN A 8 1.68 31.78 -37.64
C GLN A 8 1.78 30.53 -36.73
N SER A 9 2.97 29.91 -36.72
CA SER A 9 3.42 28.95 -35.72
C SER A 9 4.08 29.65 -34.53
N ASN A 10 3.68 29.28 -33.32
CA ASN A 10 4.10 29.88 -32.05
C ASN A 10 5.50 29.37 -31.63
N ASP A 11 6.56 30.00 -32.13
CA ASP A 11 7.97 29.65 -31.90
C ASP A 11 8.58 30.41 -30.68
N GLY A 12 7.81 30.45 -29.58
CA GLY A 12 8.12 31.24 -28.38
C GLY A 12 8.61 30.44 -27.15
N MET A 13 8.50 29.10 -27.14
CA MET A 13 8.80 28.29 -25.94
C MET A 13 10.22 27.73 -25.88
N LEU A 14 10.96 27.69 -26.99
CA LEU A 14 12.30 27.08 -27.04
C LEU A 14 13.46 28.05 -26.75
N LYS A 15 13.23 29.37 -26.83
CA LYS A 15 14.26 30.39 -26.57
C LYS A 15 14.44 30.78 -25.10
N HIS A 16 13.55 30.35 -24.21
CA HIS A 16 13.66 30.63 -22.76
C HIS A 16 14.34 29.52 -21.96
N ALA A 17 14.48 28.30 -22.49
CA ALA A 17 15.16 27.20 -21.80
C ALA A 17 16.69 27.26 -21.95
N ALA A 18 17.21 27.85 -23.03
CA ALA A 18 18.66 27.93 -23.27
C ALA A 18 19.36 29.10 -22.55
N ARG A 19 18.62 29.98 -21.86
CA ARG A 19 19.17 31.21 -21.24
C ARG A 19 19.36 31.12 -19.71
N ILE A 20 19.03 29.98 -19.10
CA ILE A 20 19.14 29.79 -17.64
C ILE A 20 20.32 28.87 -17.26
N ASP A 21 20.83 28.06 -18.20
CA ASP A 21 21.90 27.08 -17.95
C ASP A 21 23.34 27.57 -18.19
N GLN A 22 23.58 28.87 -18.42
CA GLN A 22 24.92 29.38 -18.76
C GLN A 22 25.60 30.31 -17.74
N GLU A 23 25.00 30.59 -16.57
CA GLU A 23 25.61 31.46 -15.56
C GLU A 23 26.07 30.73 -14.30
N ILE A 24 26.84 29.64 -14.42
CA ILE A 24 27.69 29.18 -13.31
C ILE A 24 28.97 28.53 -13.88
N MET A 25 30.06 29.31 -14.03
CA MET A 25 31.45 28.90 -13.82
C MET A 25 32.37 30.14 -13.79
N PRO A 26 33.36 30.23 -12.89
CA PRO A 26 34.27 31.37 -12.80
C PRO A 26 35.55 31.11 -13.59
N THR A 27 36.03 32.10 -14.36
CA THR A 27 37.41 32.09 -14.86
C THR A 27 37.97 33.50 -14.99
N GLU A 28 39.25 33.57 -14.68
CA GLU A 28 40.11 34.70 -14.41
C GLU A 28 40.47 35.56 -15.64
N SER A 29 40.99 36.75 -15.34
CA SER A 29 42.11 37.44 -16.00
C SER A 29 42.03 37.66 -17.52
N SER A 30 41.95 38.92 -17.93
CA SER A 30 43.04 39.56 -18.71
C SER A 30 42.73 41.02 -19.06
N ALA A 31 43.80 41.80 -19.06
CA ALA A 31 43.88 43.22 -19.37
C ALA A 31 43.52 43.54 -20.83
N SER A 32 43.13 44.80 -21.09
CA SER A 32 43.86 45.76 -21.96
C SER A 32 42.93 46.80 -22.62
N ALA A 33 43.37 48.05 -22.49
CA ALA A 33 43.35 49.14 -23.47
C ALA A 33 42.00 49.80 -23.88
N VAL A 34 41.80 51.06 -23.46
CA VAL A 34 42.01 52.30 -24.25
C VAL A 34 40.80 52.66 -25.14
N GLN A 35 40.05 53.70 -24.76
CA GLN A 35 39.94 54.93 -25.56
C GLN A 35 39.23 56.05 -24.80
N ALA A 36 39.73 57.26 -25.02
CA ALA A 36 39.40 58.51 -24.37
C ALA A 36 38.36 59.33 -25.16
N ASN A 37 37.53 60.08 -24.43
CA ASN A 37 36.97 61.42 -24.70
C ASN A 37 35.68 61.55 -23.88
N GLY A 38 35.36 62.64 -23.19
CA GLY A 38 35.94 63.97 -23.11
C GLY A 38 34.85 64.88 -22.52
N GLY A 39 35.22 65.75 -21.57
CA GLY A 39 34.47 66.90 -21.04
C GLY A 39 33.06 66.65 -20.47
N ASP A 40 32.81 67.01 -19.22
CA ASP A 40 32.47 68.40 -18.89
C ASP A 40 32.43 68.59 -17.37
N GLU A 41 32.57 69.84 -16.97
CA GLU A 41 32.86 70.34 -15.63
C GLU A 41 31.67 70.25 -14.66
N GLY A 42 31.97 70.04 -13.38
CA GLY A 42 30.99 70.04 -12.30
C GLY A 42 31.64 69.84 -10.94
N GLN A 43 32.56 70.73 -10.56
CA GLN A 43 33.08 70.79 -9.19
C GLN A 43 32.02 71.36 -8.25
N VAL A 44 31.62 70.56 -7.26
CA VAL A 44 31.18 71.08 -5.95
C VAL A 44 31.98 70.33 -4.88
N GLN A 45 32.95 71.02 -4.31
CA GLN A 45 33.66 70.64 -3.10
C GLN A 45 32.75 70.84 -1.89
N VAL A 46 32.55 69.77 -1.10
CA VAL A 46 32.22 69.88 0.33
C VAL A 46 33.14 68.93 1.11
N ARG A 47 34.22 69.52 1.61
CA ARG A 47 34.81 69.44 2.96
C ARG A 47 34.67 68.12 3.76
N ASP A 48 35.84 67.57 4.07
CA ASP A 48 36.12 66.61 5.14
C ASP A 48 35.49 67.01 6.48
N GLU A 49 34.93 66.03 7.21
CA GLU A 49 35.45 65.61 8.52
C GLU A 49 34.54 64.54 9.17
N GLY A 50 35.16 63.45 9.65
CA GLY A 50 34.73 62.80 10.88
C GLY A 50 33.84 61.55 10.79
N GLY A 51 34.48 60.39 11.02
CA GLY A 51 33.87 59.33 11.82
C GLY A 51 33.36 58.09 11.07
N GLY A 52 33.70 56.92 11.61
CA GLY A 52 32.92 55.70 11.38
C GLY A 52 33.72 54.54 10.82
N ARG A 53 34.16 53.67 11.74
CA ARG A 53 34.55 52.27 11.51
C ARG A 53 33.83 51.65 10.29
N ARG A 54 34.60 51.30 9.26
CA ARG A 54 34.13 50.44 8.16
C ARG A 54 33.89 49.02 8.71
N LEU A 55 32.68 48.78 9.21
CA LEU A 55 32.14 47.45 9.41
C LEU A 55 31.97 46.80 8.03
N LEU A 56 32.81 45.79 7.75
CA LEU A 56 32.59 44.87 6.64
C LEU A 56 31.18 44.27 6.78
N GLY A 57 30.28 44.70 5.89
CA GLY A 57 28.96 44.11 5.72
C GLY A 57 29.10 42.67 5.24
N ARG A 58 29.27 41.75 6.19
CA ARG A 58 29.09 40.31 6.00
C ARG A 58 27.68 40.13 5.44
N LYS A 59 27.55 39.83 4.14
CA LYS A 59 26.29 39.43 3.50
C LYS A 59 25.80 38.19 4.24
N ARG A 60 24.99 38.40 5.29
CA ARG A 60 24.18 37.37 5.93
C ARG A 60 23.27 36.84 4.83
N LYS A 61 23.56 35.66 4.30
CA LYS A 61 22.57 34.87 3.58
C LYS A 61 21.39 34.71 4.54
N SER A 62 20.34 35.49 4.32
CA SER A 62 19.08 35.28 5.01
C SER A 62 18.56 33.94 4.54
N TYR A 63 18.75 32.89 5.34
CA TYR A 63 17.92 31.71 5.24
C TYR A 63 16.50 32.23 5.46
N SER A 64 15.73 32.34 4.38
CA SER A 64 14.28 32.43 4.50
C SER A 64 13.87 31.21 5.33
N HIS A 65 13.50 31.43 6.59
CA HIS A 65 12.84 30.42 7.38
C HIS A 65 11.55 30.09 6.61
N ALA A 66 11.59 29.06 5.77
CA ALA A 66 10.39 28.49 5.20
C ALA A 66 9.50 28.13 6.39
N HIS A 67 8.45 28.92 6.61
CA HIS A 67 7.53 28.72 7.71
C HIS A 67 6.76 27.42 7.44
N PHE A 68 7.29 26.31 7.97
CA PHE A 68 6.62 25.02 7.97
C PHE A 68 5.38 25.10 8.84
N LYS A 69 4.20 25.24 8.21
CA LYS A 69 2.92 25.32 8.92
C LYS A 69 2.10 24.09 8.61
N VAL A 70 1.72 23.39 9.67
CA VAL A 70 0.85 22.22 9.59
C VAL A 70 -0.61 22.69 9.61
N TYR A 71 -1.39 22.28 8.60
CA TYR A 71 -2.81 22.66 8.49
C TYR A 71 -3.73 21.58 9.07
N LYS A 72 -4.78 21.98 9.82
CA LYS A 72 -5.82 21.05 10.33
C LYS A 72 -6.51 20.25 9.21
N ARG A 73 -6.49 20.76 7.96
CA ARG A 73 -7.02 20.10 6.75
C ARG A 73 -6.34 18.75 6.44
N ARG A 74 -5.13 18.48 6.94
CA ARG A 74 -4.44 17.20 6.73
C ARG A 74 -5.23 15.99 7.23
N TRP A 75 -5.98 16.16 8.32
CA TRP A 75 -6.78 15.11 8.95
C TRP A 75 -8.01 14.73 8.12
N PHE A 76 -8.54 15.66 7.32
CA PHE A 76 -9.66 15.37 6.42
C PHE A 76 -9.25 14.40 5.31
N GLY A 77 -8.13 14.66 4.62
CA GLY A 77 -7.63 13.72 3.61
C GLY A 77 -7.15 12.39 4.21
N LEU A 78 -6.62 12.39 5.44
CA LEU A 78 -6.30 11.13 6.13
C LEU A 78 -7.57 10.33 6.46
N ALA A 79 -8.62 10.97 6.99
CA ALA A 79 -9.89 10.33 7.25
C ALA A 79 -10.52 9.77 5.96
N GLN A 80 -10.40 10.50 4.85
CA GLN A 80 -10.82 9.98 3.55
C GLN A 80 -10.03 8.72 3.15
N LEU A 81 -8.71 8.74 3.27
CA LEU A 81 -7.88 7.60 2.92
C LEU A 81 -8.22 6.37 3.76
N VAL A 82 -8.50 6.57 5.05
CA VAL A 82 -9.01 5.52 5.95
C VAL A 82 -10.35 4.96 5.43
N LEU A 83 -11.31 5.82 5.11
CA LEU A 83 -12.63 5.41 4.60
C LEU A 83 -12.53 4.65 3.28
N LEU A 84 -11.72 5.14 2.32
CA LEU A 84 -11.52 4.47 1.05
C LEU A 84 -10.83 3.11 1.23
N ASN A 85 -9.84 3.01 2.14
CA ASN A 85 -9.16 1.74 2.44
C ASN A 85 -10.13 0.71 3.02
N ILE A 86 -11.04 1.14 3.90
CA ILE A 86 -12.10 0.30 4.46
C ILE A 86 -13.01 -0.22 3.35
N VAL A 87 -13.54 0.67 2.49
CA VAL A 87 -14.48 0.30 1.43
C VAL A 87 -13.86 -0.63 0.40
N VAL A 88 -12.64 -0.34 -0.07
CA VAL A 88 -11.91 -1.20 -1.02
C VAL A 88 -11.76 -2.63 -0.50
N SER A 89 -11.40 -2.77 0.78
CA SER A 89 -11.23 -4.08 1.39
C SER A 89 -12.57 -4.79 1.60
N TRP A 90 -13.62 -4.03 1.94
CA TRP A 90 -14.96 -4.56 2.07
C TRP A 90 -15.48 -5.08 0.71
N ASP A 91 -15.23 -4.35 -0.37
CA ASP A 91 -15.59 -4.73 -1.73
C ASP A 91 -14.92 -6.03 -2.18
N TRP A 92 -13.66 -6.21 -1.79
CA TRP A 92 -12.90 -7.44 -2.08
C TRP A 92 -13.53 -8.68 -1.41
N LEU A 93 -13.85 -8.58 -0.13
CA LEU A 93 -14.36 -9.70 0.68
C LEU A 93 -15.89 -9.76 0.77
N THR A 94 -16.62 -8.99 -0.05
CA THR A 94 -18.08 -8.88 0.08
C THR A 94 -18.79 -10.24 0.06
N PHE A 95 -18.41 -11.11 -0.87
CA PHE A 95 -19.05 -12.40 -1.09
C PHE A 95 -18.31 -13.58 -0.45
N ALA A 96 -17.12 -13.36 0.12
CA ALA A 96 -16.28 -14.42 0.68
C ALA A 96 -16.95 -15.22 1.83
N PRO A 97 -17.49 -14.57 2.89
CA PRO A 97 -18.10 -15.31 4.01
C PRO A 97 -19.42 -16.00 3.63
N MET A 98 -20.08 -15.55 2.56
CA MET A 98 -21.40 -16.01 2.11
C MET A 98 -21.36 -16.57 0.69
N SER A 99 -20.27 -17.27 0.36
CA SER A 99 -20.03 -17.75 -1.01
C SER A 99 -21.04 -18.81 -1.45
N THR A 100 -21.53 -19.61 -0.50
CA THR A 100 -22.58 -20.62 -0.71
C THR A 100 -23.92 -19.96 -1.03
N THR A 101 -24.38 -19.02 -0.21
CA THR A 101 -25.61 -18.26 -0.44
C THR A 101 -25.53 -17.41 -1.72
N ALA A 102 -24.38 -16.82 -2.02
CA ALA A 102 -24.17 -16.06 -3.25
C ALA A 102 -24.24 -16.95 -4.51
N ALA A 103 -23.64 -18.15 -4.47
CA ALA A 103 -23.69 -19.11 -5.57
C ALA A 103 -25.14 -19.52 -5.88
N ALA A 104 -25.94 -19.80 -4.83
CA ALA A 104 -27.36 -20.11 -4.96
C ALA A 104 -28.17 -18.94 -5.55
N TYR A 105 -27.96 -17.71 -5.06
CA TYR A 105 -28.66 -16.52 -5.55
C TYR A 105 -28.41 -16.25 -7.03
N TYR A 106 -27.15 -16.27 -7.46
CA TYR A 106 -26.78 -16.02 -8.86
C TYR A 106 -26.98 -17.22 -9.77
N ARG A 107 -27.37 -18.39 -9.23
CA ARG A 107 -27.49 -19.67 -9.95
C ARG A 107 -26.17 -20.04 -10.65
N THR A 108 -25.07 -19.86 -9.93
CA THR A 108 -23.70 -20.16 -10.41
C THR A 108 -23.00 -21.08 -9.43
N THR A 109 -21.78 -21.50 -9.76
CA THR A 109 -20.94 -22.29 -8.85
C THR A 109 -20.18 -21.38 -7.88
N GLU A 110 -19.80 -21.91 -6.72
CA GLU A 110 -18.87 -21.22 -5.81
C GLU A 110 -17.56 -20.82 -6.50
N THR A 111 -17.08 -21.64 -7.45
CA THR A 111 -15.91 -21.31 -8.27
C THR A 111 -16.11 -20.02 -9.06
N ALA A 112 -17.32 -19.79 -9.61
CA ALA A 112 -17.66 -18.53 -10.26
C ALA A 112 -17.65 -17.37 -9.25
N ILE A 113 -18.23 -17.55 -8.05
CA ILE A 113 -18.17 -16.52 -7.00
C ILE A 113 -16.71 -16.18 -6.62
N ASN A 114 -15.81 -17.17 -6.55
CA ASN A 114 -14.40 -16.95 -6.26
C ASN A 114 -13.67 -16.15 -7.35
N TRP A 115 -14.19 -16.13 -8.59
CA TRP A 115 -13.68 -15.25 -9.62
C TRP A 115 -13.91 -13.77 -9.31
N LEU A 116 -14.86 -13.41 -8.42
CA LEU A 116 -15.04 -12.01 -8.00
C LEU A 116 -13.80 -11.53 -7.23
N SER A 117 -13.31 -12.33 -6.29
CA SER A 117 -12.04 -12.05 -5.60
C SER A 117 -10.87 -12.16 -6.57
N THR A 118 -10.80 -13.19 -7.40
CA THR A 118 -9.69 -13.39 -8.36
C THR A 118 -9.57 -12.24 -9.37
N GLY A 119 -10.68 -11.81 -9.96
CA GLY A 119 -10.75 -10.70 -10.91
C GLY A 119 -10.39 -9.37 -10.26
N PHE A 120 -10.79 -9.15 -9.01
CA PHE A 120 -10.37 -7.99 -8.22
C PHE A 120 -8.84 -7.93 -8.04
N LEU A 121 -8.20 -9.08 -7.71
CA LEU A 121 -6.74 -9.16 -7.53
C LEU A 121 -5.97 -8.99 -8.86
N PHE A 122 -6.46 -9.55 -9.97
CA PHE A 122 -5.86 -9.31 -11.29
C PHE A 122 -6.02 -7.86 -11.75
N ALA A 123 -7.17 -7.24 -11.47
CA ALA A 123 -7.41 -5.84 -11.78
C ALA A 123 -6.41 -4.92 -11.06
N PHE A 124 -6.06 -5.22 -9.80
CA PHE A 124 -5.00 -4.50 -9.08
C PHE A 124 -3.68 -4.50 -9.87
N VAL A 125 -3.25 -5.66 -10.34
CA VAL A 125 -1.98 -5.84 -11.07
C VAL A 125 -1.98 -5.00 -12.35
N VAL A 126 -3.10 -5.00 -13.09
CA VAL A 126 -3.27 -4.23 -14.33
C VAL A 126 -3.29 -2.72 -14.05
N ALA A 127 -3.89 -2.28 -12.94
CA ALA A 127 -3.98 -0.87 -12.59
C ALA A 127 -2.69 -0.28 -12.03
N CYS A 128 -1.77 -1.08 -11.49
CA CYS A 128 -0.55 -0.59 -10.84
C CYS A 128 0.31 0.38 -11.65
N PRO A 129 0.63 0.14 -12.95
CA PRO A 129 1.39 1.09 -13.75
C PRO A 129 0.70 2.46 -13.87
N LEU A 130 -0.62 2.45 -14.05
CA LEU A 130 -1.43 3.66 -14.10
C LEU A 130 -1.44 4.38 -12.74
N THR A 131 -1.56 3.62 -11.64
CA THR A 131 -1.50 4.18 -10.30
C THR A 131 -0.17 4.87 -10.03
N ILE A 132 0.96 4.25 -10.36
CA ILE A 132 2.28 4.86 -10.16
C ILE A 132 2.39 6.18 -10.95
N TYR A 133 1.89 6.19 -12.19
CA TYR A 133 1.88 7.39 -13.03
C TYR A 133 1.04 8.53 -12.45
N VAL A 134 -0.19 8.24 -12.01
CA VAL A 134 -1.11 9.24 -11.46
C VAL A 134 -0.63 9.73 -10.09
N LEU A 135 -0.08 8.84 -9.26
CA LEU A 135 0.44 9.20 -7.94
C LEU A 135 1.67 10.10 -8.03
N HIS A 136 2.45 9.97 -9.10
CA HIS A 136 3.55 10.89 -9.41
C HIS A 136 3.06 12.33 -9.69
N ARG A 137 1.90 12.49 -10.32
CA ARG A 137 1.29 13.80 -10.57
C ARG A 137 0.71 14.43 -9.31
N GLY A 138 0.12 13.62 -8.43
CA GLY A 138 -0.31 14.07 -7.11
C GLY A 138 -1.24 13.08 -6.40
N PRO A 139 -1.33 13.16 -5.05
CA PRO A 139 -2.18 12.27 -4.27
C PRO A 139 -3.68 12.54 -4.49
N LYS A 140 -4.08 13.79 -4.79
CA LYS A 140 -5.50 14.13 -5.02
C LYS A 140 -6.07 13.42 -6.25
N ASP A 141 -5.36 13.43 -7.36
CA ASP A 141 -5.83 12.80 -8.61
C ASP A 141 -6.00 11.29 -8.41
N SER A 142 -5.10 10.67 -7.64
CA SER A 142 -5.20 9.25 -7.26
C SER A 142 -6.42 8.96 -6.40
N ILE A 143 -6.70 9.81 -5.40
CA ILE A 143 -7.86 9.67 -4.51
C ILE A 143 -9.17 9.85 -5.28
N ILE A 144 -9.24 10.81 -6.20
CA ILE A 144 -10.45 11.02 -7.03
C ILE A 144 -10.64 9.85 -8.00
N ALA A 145 -9.59 9.38 -8.67
CA ALA A 145 -9.65 8.23 -9.57
C ALA A 145 -10.16 6.98 -8.83
N ALA A 146 -9.62 6.72 -7.62
CA ALA A 146 -10.08 5.64 -6.76
C ALA A 146 -11.57 5.76 -6.41
N SER A 147 -12.01 6.93 -5.94
CA SER A 147 -13.40 7.16 -5.56
C SER A 147 -14.37 6.97 -6.73
N VAL A 148 -14.02 7.44 -7.93
CA VAL A 148 -14.86 7.28 -9.13
C VAL A 148 -14.98 5.80 -9.49
N LEU A 149 -13.86 5.07 -9.53
CA LEU A 149 -13.85 3.65 -9.85
C LEU A 149 -14.63 2.82 -8.81
N LEU A 150 -14.49 3.13 -7.51
CA LEU A 150 -15.24 2.48 -6.44
C LEU A 150 -16.73 2.77 -6.50
N LEU A 151 -17.11 4.03 -6.71
CA LEU A 151 -18.50 4.43 -6.81
C LEU A 151 -19.18 3.75 -7.99
N LEU A 152 -18.57 3.82 -9.18
CA LEU A 152 -19.08 3.15 -10.38
C LEU A 152 -19.13 1.64 -10.19
N GLY A 153 -18.04 1.03 -9.71
CA GLY A 153 -17.95 -0.41 -9.49
C GLY A 153 -19.04 -0.92 -8.56
N ASN A 154 -19.29 -0.25 -7.45
CA ASN A 154 -20.33 -0.64 -6.49
C ASN A 154 -21.76 -0.49 -7.01
N TRP A 155 -22.09 0.64 -7.64
CA TRP A 155 -23.42 0.82 -8.20
C TRP A 155 -23.70 -0.12 -9.38
N ILE A 156 -22.68 -0.45 -10.18
CA ILE A 156 -22.77 -1.46 -11.23
C ILE A 156 -22.98 -2.85 -10.61
N ARG A 157 -22.26 -3.21 -9.53
CA ARG A 157 -22.49 -4.46 -8.78
C ARG A 157 -23.94 -4.52 -8.32
N TYR A 158 -24.44 -3.47 -7.67
CA TYR A 158 -25.84 -3.42 -7.21
C TYR A 158 -26.85 -3.53 -8.35
N ALA A 159 -26.63 -2.81 -9.45
CA ALA A 159 -27.49 -2.91 -10.63
C ALA A 159 -27.50 -4.33 -11.20
N GLY A 160 -26.34 -4.97 -11.30
CA GLY A 160 -26.20 -6.37 -11.72
C GLY A 160 -26.91 -7.34 -10.78
N THR A 161 -26.78 -7.15 -9.46
CA THR A 161 -27.44 -8.00 -8.45
C THR A 161 -28.96 -7.87 -8.48
N LYS A 162 -29.50 -6.66 -8.70
CA LYS A 162 -30.94 -6.38 -8.69
C LYS A 162 -31.63 -6.71 -10.01
N ALA A 163 -30.94 -6.50 -11.14
CA ALA A 163 -31.52 -6.73 -12.46
C ALA A 163 -31.79 -8.21 -12.70
N ASN A 164 -33.01 -8.53 -13.16
CA ASN A 164 -33.43 -9.87 -13.63
C ASN A 164 -33.09 -11.04 -12.68
N GLY A 165 -33.05 -10.79 -11.36
CA GLY A 165 -32.71 -11.82 -10.37
C GLY A 165 -31.21 -12.14 -10.23
N GLY A 166 -30.32 -11.29 -10.74
CA GLY A 166 -28.86 -11.38 -10.53
C GLY A 166 -28.08 -11.75 -11.79
N ILE A 167 -27.60 -10.74 -12.53
CA ILE A 167 -26.74 -10.94 -13.71
C ILE A 167 -25.27 -10.96 -13.26
N PHE A 168 -24.73 -12.17 -13.08
CA PHE A 168 -23.36 -12.37 -12.59
C PHE A 168 -22.28 -11.62 -13.38
N GLY A 169 -22.38 -11.57 -14.71
CA GLY A 169 -21.40 -10.87 -15.56
C GLY A 169 -21.31 -9.36 -15.27
N VAL A 170 -22.44 -8.71 -14.94
CA VAL A 170 -22.45 -7.27 -14.59
C VAL A 170 -21.83 -7.07 -13.21
N VAL A 171 -22.10 -7.98 -12.25
CA VAL A 171 -21.46 -7.96 -10.93
C VAL A 171 -19.95 -8.13 -11.05
N MET A 172 -19.49 -9.05 -11.90
CA MET A 172 -18.07 -9.24 -12.20
C MET A 172 -17.43 -7.98 -12.78
N PHE A 173 -18.08 -7.33 -13.74
CA PHE A 173 -17.57 -6.09 -14.33
C PHE A 173 -17.42 -4.99 -13.26
N GLY A 174 -18.43 -4.82 -12.40
CA GLY A 174 -18.33 -3.88 -11.29
C GLY A 174 -17.24 -4.24 -10.26
N GLN A 175 -17.04 -5.54 -9.99
CA GLN A 175 -15.96 -6.03 -9.12
C GLN A 175 -14.55 -5.77 -9.71
N ILE A 176 -14.40 -5.87 -11.03
CA ILE A 176 -13.15 -5.51 -11.72
C ILE A 176 -12.89 -4.01 -11.57
N LEU A 177 -13.91 -3.16 -11.72
CA LEU A 177 -13.77 -1.71 -11.51
C LEU A 177 -13.33 -1.37 -10.08
N THR A 178 -13.89 -2.02 -9.05
CA THR A 178 -13.42 -1.82 -7.66
C THR A 178 -11.98 -2.32 -7.47
N GLY A 179 -11.58 -3.42 -8.13
CA GLY A 179 -10.20 -3.92 -8.13
C GLY A 179 -9.20 -2.96 -8.78
N LEU A 180 -9.59 -2.29 -9.88
CA LEU A 180 -8.78 -1.25 -10.51
C LEU A 180 -8.54 -0.05 -9.57
N ALA A 181 -9.44 0.20 -8.62
CA ALA A 181 -9.31 1.30 -7.65
C ALA A 181 -8.34 0.98 -6.50
N GLN A 182 -8.20 -0.29 -6.13
CA GLN A 182 -7.42 -0.74 -4.97
C GLN A 182 -5.97 -0.21 -4.93
N PRO A 183 -5.16 -0.26 -6.00
CA PRO A 183 -3.76 0.19 -5.92
C PRO A 183 -3.66 1.69 -5.61
N PHE A 184 -4.59 2.52 -6.11
CA PHE A 184 -4.62 3.94 -5.78
C PHE A 184 -4.83 4.19 -4.29
N VAL A 185 -5.68 3.39 -3.66
CA VAL A 185 -6.03 3.53 -2.25
C VAL A 185 -4.95 2.96 -1.32
N LEU A 186 -4.26 1.90 -1.72
CA LEU A 186 -3.15 1.33 -0.95
C LEU A 186 -1.86 2.13 -1.06
N ALA A 187 -1.58 2.74 -2.22
CA ALA A 187 -0.36 3.53 -2.42
C ALA A 187 -0.51 4.98 -1.92
N ALA A 188 -1.71 5.57 -1.94
CA ALA A 188 -1.93 6.97 -1.57
C ALA A 188 -1.53 7.36 -0.13
N PRO A 189 -1.70 6.53 0.92
CA PRO A 189 -1.31 6.88 2.29
C PRO A 189 0.12 7.31 2.45
N THR A 190 1.05 6.61 1.80
CA THR A 190 2.50 6.90 1.87
C THR A 190 2.82 8.27 1.26
N ARG A 191 2.27 8.54 0.07
CA ARG A 191 2.49 9.82 -0.63
C ARG A 191 1.80 10.99 0.08
N TYR A 192 0.59 10.77 0.59
CA TYR A 192 -0.17 11.80 1.27
C TYR A 192 0.45 12.17 2.61
N SER A 193 0.91 11.18 3.39
CA SER A 193 1.56 11.43 4.68
C SER A 193 2.87 12.18 4.51
N ASP A 194 3.65 11.85 3.48
CA ASP A 194 4.89 12.56 3.12
C ASP A 194 4.64 14.04 2.74
N MET A 195 3.52 14.32 2.06
CA MET A 195 3.18 15.66 1.61
C MET A 195 2.51 16.54 2.68
N TRP A 196 1.78 15.96 3.64
CA TRP A 196 0.91 16.70 4.58
C TRP A 196 1.28 16.59 6.06
N PHE A 197 2.15 15.65 6.44
CA PHE A 197 2.58 15.43 7.82
C PHE A 197 4.09 15.67 7.97
N THR A 198 4.48 16.17 9.14
CA THR A 198 5.89 16.25 9.56
C THR A 198 6.44 14.86 9.86
N GLU A 199 7.75 14.68 9.86
CA GLU A 199 8.40 13.36 10.04
C GLU A 199 7.89 12.57 11.26
N ARG A 200 7.69 13.24 12.42
CA ARG A 200 7.14 12.61 13.63
C ARG A 200 5.68 12.16 13.50
N GLY A 201 4.88 12.81 12.65
CA GLY A 201 3.46 12.48 12.43
C GLY A 201 3.20 11.57 11.23
N ARG A 202 4.16 11.44 10.32
CA ARG A 202 4.03 10.67 9.06
C ARG A 202 3.83 9.19 9.30
N VAL A 203 4.60 8.61 10.23
CA VAL A 203 4.56 7.18 10.55
C VAL A 203 3.18 6.78 11.08
N GLY A 204 2.66 7.50 12.07
CA GLY A 204 1.34 7.22 12.64
C GLY A 204 0.18 7.40 11.64
N ALA A 205 0.25 8.44 10.80
CA ALA A 205 -0.77 8.67 9.77
C ALA A 205 -0.79 7.55 8.70
N THR A 206 0.39 7.12 8.26
CA THR A 206 0.52 6.03 7.27
C THR A 206 0.05 4.70 7.87
N ALA A 207 0.43 4.41 9.11
CA ALA A 207 0.00 3.21 9.82
C ALA A 207 -1.53 3.16 9.98
N LEU A 208 -2.16 4.27 10.42
CA LEU A 208 -3.61 4.33 10.59
C LEU A 208 -4.37 4.07 9.27
N ALA A 209 -3.92 4.68 8.17
CA ALA A 209 -4.54 4.48 6.87
C ALA A 209 -4.30 3.07 6.29
N THR A 210 -3.13 2.47 6.54
CA THR A 210 -2.81 1.11 6.07
C THR A 210 -3.58 0.05 6.84
N LEU A 211 -3.70 0.19 8.18
CA LEU A 211 -4.47 -0.71 9.04
C LEU A 211 -5.99 -0.64 8.78
N ALA A 212 -6.47 0.46 8.20
CA ALA A 212 -7.86 0.61 7.80
C ALA A 212 -8.28 -0.42 6.72
N ASN A 213 -7.35 -0.85 5.87
CA ASN A 213 -7.66 -1.81 4.82
C ASN A 213 -8.01 -3.20 5.42
N PRO A 214 -7.17 -3.84 6.24
CA PRO A 214 -7.58 -5.07 6.90
C PRO A 214 -8.84 -4.90 7.73
N PHE A 215 -8.99 -3.78 8.44
CA PHE A 215 -10.20 -3.51 9.24
C PHE A 215 -11.49 -3.57 8.41
N GLY A 216 -11.50 -3.00 7.19
CA GLY A 216 -12.64 -3.12 6.28
C GLY A 216 -12.94 -4.57 5.87
N GLY A 217 -11.92 -5.41 5.74
CA GLY A 217 -12.08 -6.84 5.52
C GLY A 217 -12.72 -7.56 6.71
N ALA A 218 -12.37 -7.18 7.94
CA ALA A 218 -13.00 -7.72 9.15
C ALA A 218 -14.50 -7.36 9.20
N LEU A 219 -14.83 -6.12 8.84
CA LEU A 219 -16.22 -5.67 8.75
C LEU A 219 -16.99 -6.46 7.70
N ALA A 220 -16.41 -6.74 6.54
CA ALA A 220 -17.06 -7.59 5.53
C ALA A 220 -17.34 -9.00 6.04
N GLN A 221 -16.37 -9.63 6.70
CA GLN A 221 -16.49 -10.98 7.24
C GLN A 221 -17.57 -11.06 8.34
N LEU A 222 -17.69 -10.03 9.19
CA LEU A 222 -18.63 -10.01 10.32
C LEU A 222 -20.02 -9.51 9.94
N ILE A 223 -20.11 -8.42 9.18
CA ILE A 223 -21.37 -7.72 8.93
C ILE A 223 -22.14 -8.38 7.80
N ASN A 224 -21.48 -8.84 6.74
CA ASN A 224 -22.21 -9.32 5.56
C ASN A 224 -23.14 -10.48 5.89
N PRO A 225 -22.72 -11.56 6.58
CA PRO A 225 -23.63 -12.67 6.91
C PRO A 225 -24.86 -12.23 7.70
N LEU A 226 -24.71 -11.22 8.56
CA LEU A 226 -25.79 -10.69 9.40
C LEU A 226 -26.83 -9.86 8.63
N LEU A 227 -26.49 -9.35 7.44
CA LEU A 227 -27.40 -8.53 6.63
C LEU A 227 -28.42 -9.36 5.85
N GLY A 228 -28.34 -10.69 5.89
CA GLY A 228 -29.29 -11.60 5.26
C GLY A 228 -29.09 -11.69 3.74
N SER A 229 -29.94 -11.01 2.95
CA SER A 229 -30.01 -11.26 1.50
C SER A 229 -28.89 -10.60 0.69
N ILE A 230 -28.43 -11.28 -0.38
CA ILE A 230 -27.36 -10.79 -1.27
C ILE A 230 -27.65 -9.37 -1.83
N PRO A 231 -28.86 -9.04 -2.32
CA PRO A 231 -29.14 -7.68 -2.81
C PRO A 231 -29.05 -6.61 -1.71
N GLN A 232 -29.41 -6.93 -0.47
CA GLN A 232 -29.30 -6.01 0.65
C GLN A 232 -27.84 -5.78 1.03
N VAL A 233 -27.02 -6.84 1.08
CA VAL A 233 -25.58 -6.75 1.32
C VAL A 233 -24.93 -5.81 0.29
N VAL A 234 -25.15 -6.07 -1.01
CA VAL A 234 -24.55 -5.26 -2.08
C VAL A 234 -25.08 -3.81 -2.05
N LEU A 235 -26.35 -3.59 -1.70
CA LEU A 235 -26.91 -2.25 -1.53
C LEU A 235 -26.23 -1.48 -0.39
N VAL A 236 -26.13 -2.10 0.80
CA VAL A 236 -25.51 -1.48 1.97
C VAL A 236 -24.06 -1.13 1.68
N VAL A 237 -23.31 -2.05 1.07
CA VAL A 237 -21.93 -1.78 0.64
C VAL A 237 -21.86 -0.63 -0.36
N SER A 238 -22.80 -0.54 -1.31
CA SER A 238 -22.86 0.56 -2.28
C SER A 238 -23.19 1.91 -1.65
N ILE A 239 -24.05 1.93 -0.62
CA ILE A 239 -24.36 3.14 0.16
C ILE A 239 -23.14 3.57 0.96
N ILE A 240 -22.47 2.65 1.66
CA ILE A 240 -21.25 2.93 2.41
C ILE A 240 -20.16 3.47 1.47
N ALA A 241 -19.98 2.84 0.31
CA ALA A 241 -19.05 3.30 -0.72
C ALA A 241 -19.40 4.71 -1.20
N SER A 242 -20.67 5.03 -1.39
CA SER A 242 -21.11 6.38 -1.79
C SER A 242 -20.79 7.42 -0.73
N VAL A 243 -21.11 7.13 0.54
CA VAL A 243 -20.81 8.02 1.67
C VAL A 243 -19.29 8.21 1.82
N ALA A 244 -18.50 7.15 1.62
CA ALA A 244 -17.05 7.23 1.65
C ALA A 244 -16.47 7.96 0.45
N CYS A 245 -17.05 7.89 -0.76
CA CYS A 245 -16.47 8.47 -1.97
C CYS A 245 -16.81 9.94 -2.17
N ILE A 246 -18.02 10.41 -1.79
CA ILE A 246 -18.46 11.81 -1.99
C ILE A 246 -17.50 12.85 -1.41
N PRO A 247 -16.94 12.69 -0.19
CA PRO A 247 -16.05 13.69 0.40
C PRO A 247 -14.71 13.85 -0.35
N SER A 248 -14.33 12.89 -1.21
CA SER A 248 -13.07 12.96 -1.98
C SER A 248 -12.98 14.16 -2.92
N ILE A 249 -14.12 14.66 -3.42
CA ILE A 249 -14.18 15.81 -4.34
C ILE A 249 -13.68 17.08 -3.64
N PHE A 250 -13.88 17.18 -2.33
CA PHE A 250 -13.55 18.35 -1.52
C PHE A 250 -12.11 18.34 -1.00
N ILE A 251 -11.28 17.37 -1.40
CA ILE A 251 -9.90 17.26 -0.93
C ILE A 251 -9.01 18.34 -1.59
N PRO A 252 -8.26 19.12 -0.79
CA PRO A 252 -7.26 20.05 -1.31
C PRO A 252 -6.11 19.30 -2.00
N ALA A 253 -5.63 19.82 -3.15
CA ALA A 253 -4.62 19.15 -3.97
C ALA A 253 -3.24 19.08 -3.31
N ALA A 254 -2.86 20.13 -2.59
CA ALA A 254 -1.58 20.29 -1.92
C ALA A 254 -1.76 21.23 -0.71
N PRO A 255 -0.94 21.11 0.35
CA PRO A 255 -0.90 22.14 1.37
C PRO A 255 -0.32 23.43 0.75
N PRO A 256 -0.81 24.63 1.14
CA PRO A 256 -0.31 25.91 0.61
C PRO A 256 1.18 26.16 0.87
N THR A 257 1.75 25.49 1.87
CA THR A 257 3.20 25.45 2.12
C THR A 257 3.63 24.00 2.41
N PRO A 258 4.78 23.54 1.88
CA PRO A 258 5.29 22.21 2.17
C PRO A 258 5.62 22.07 3.67
N PRO A 259 5.38 20.91 4.30
CA PRO A 259 5.54 20.75 5.75
C PRO A 259 6.99 20.45 6.20
N THR A 260 7.93 20.10 5.30
CA THR A 260 9.34 19.82 5.65
C THR A 260 10.31 20.11 4.48
N SER A 261 11.58 20.37 4.77
CA SER A 261 12.65 20.60 3.76
C SER A 261 12.94 19.37 2.89
N SER A 262 12.68 18.16 3.40
CA SER A 262 12.83 16.87 2.70
C SER A 262 11.74 16.61 1.66
N SER A 263 10.58 17.30 1.72
CA SER A 263 9.50 17.20 0.73
C SER A 263 9.88 17.71 -0.68
N GLY A 264 11.00 18.45 -0.78
CA GLY A 264 11.52 19.04 -2.01
C GLY A 264 12.75 18.32 -2.60
N LEU A 265 13.26 17.26 -1.97
CA LEU A 265 14.38 16.50 -2.52
C LEU A 265 13.91 15.70 -3.75
N SER A 266 14.64 15.82 -4.86
CA SER A 266 14.33 15.11 -6.10
C SER A 266 14.33 13.62 -5.84
N LYS A 267 13.15 12.99 -5.89
CA LYS A 267 13.01 11.54 -5.81
C LYS A 267 13.84 10.91 -6.92
N THR A 268 14.61 9.88 -6.57
CA THR A 268 15.32 9.03 -7.54
C THR A 268 14.32 8.62 -8.62
N PRO A 269 14.61 8.80 -9.92
CA PRO A 269 13.68 8.46 -10.98
C PRO A 269 13.26 6.98 -10.86
N ILE A 270 11.99 6.70 -11.16
CA ILE A 270 11.38 5.37 -11.00
C ILE A 270 12.21 4.29 -11.70
N THR A 271 12.77 4.63 -12.87
CA THR A 271 13.60 3.75 -13.69
C THR A 271 14.91 3.36 -13.00
N GLU A 272 15.56 4.30 -12.32
CA GLU A 272 16.77 4.03 -11.53
C GLU A 272 16.45 3.20 -10.29
N SER A 273 15.35 3.51 -9.60
CA SER A 273 14.86 2.72 -8.47
C SER A 273 14.62 1.26 -8.88
N LEU A 274 13.95 1.04 -10.02
CA LEU A 274 13.69 -0.30 -10.54
C LEU A 274 14.99 -1.04 -10.89
N LYS A 275 15.95 -0.36 -11.51
CA LYS A 275 17.25 -0.95 -11.89
C LYS A 275 18.08 -1.35 -10.67
N ILE A 276 18.06 -0.54 -9.61
CA ILE A 276 18.75 -0.84 -8.35
C ILE A 276 18.12 -2.07 -7.69
N MET A 277 16.79 -2.11 -7.59
CA MET A 277 16.07 -3.20 -6.97
C MET A 277 16.28 -4.54 -7.70
N LEU A 278 16.18 -4.54 -9.03
CA LEU A 278 16.35 -5.76 -9.84
C LEU A 278 17.77 -6.33 -9.79
N ARG A 279 18.77 -5.55 -9.34
CA ARG A 279 20.15 -6.00 -9.14
C ARG A 279 20.44 -6.50 -7.73
N SER A 280 19.54 -6.27 -6.77
CA SER A 280 19.74 -6.66 -5.37
C SER A 280 19.23 -8.08 -5.10
N PRO A 281 20.09 -9.06 -4.75
CA PRO A 281 19.65 -10.41 -4.41
C PRO A 281 18.75 -10.44 -3.16
N SER A 282 19.02 -9.56 -2.19
CA SER A 282 18.21 -9.41 -0.97
C SER A 282 16.78 -8.98 -1.27
N PHE A 283 16.58 -8.18 -2.32
CA PHE A 283 15.25 -7.77 -2.76
C PHE A 283 14.41 -8.99 -3.19
N TYR A 284 14.96 -9.91 -3.99
CA TYR A 284 14.21 -11.10 -4.43
C TYR A 284 13.80 -12.02 -3.27
N VAL A 285 14.65 -12.15 -2.25
CA VAL A 285 14.36 -12.96 -1.06
C VAL A 285 13.14 -12.41 -0.32
N ILE A 286 13.12 -11.10 -0.04
CA ILE A 286 11.98 -10.45 0.62
C ILE A 286 10.76 -10.43 -0.29
N PHE A 287 10.93 -10.08 -1.56
CA PHE A 287 9.85 -10.03 -2.54
C PHE A 287 9.11 -11.36 -2.63
N LEU A 288 9.84 -12.48 -2.73
CA LEU A 288 9.25 -13.80 -2.82
C LEU A 288 8.55 -14.21 -1.51
N ALA A 289 9.17 -13.93 -0.35
CA ALA A 289 8.58 -14.21 0.96
C ALA A 289 7.30 -13.38 1.21
N PHE A 290 7.37 -12.07 1.01
CA PHE A 290 6.25 -11.14 1.15
C PHE A 290 5.11 -11.54 0.22
N SER A 291 5.40 -11.69 -1.07
CA SER A 291 4.37 -12.00 -2.07
C SER A 291 3.69 -13.34 -1.77
N THR A 292 4.45 -14.35 -1.35
CA THR A 292 3.89 -15.67 -1.01
C THR A 292 3.00 -15.61 0.23
N TYR A 293 3.43 -14.98 1.32
CA TYR A 293 2.62 -14.93 2.53
C TYR A 293 1.38 -14.04 2.36
N THR A 294 1.48 -12.93 1.62
CA THR A 294 0.31 -12.13 1.22
C THR A 294 -0.65 -12.93 0.35
N ALA A 295 -0.13 -13.71 -0.61
CA ALA A 295 -0.95 -14.57 -1.47
C ALA A 295 -1.68 -15.66 -0.68
N CYS A 296 -0.98 -16.33 0.24
CA CYS A 296 -1.58 -17.28 1.17
C CYS A 296 -2.70 -16.64 1.99
N PHE A 297 -2.48 -15.43 2.53
CA PHE A 297 -3.48 -14.71 3.31
C PHE A 297 -4.72 -14.35 2.47
N ASN A 298 -4.50 -13.86 1.25
CA ASN A 298 -5.56 -13.48 0.32
C ASN A 298 -6.41 -14.70 -0.09
N ALA A 299 -5.75 -15.81 -0.42
CA ALA A 299 -6.43 -17.04 -0.79
C ALA A 299 -7.21 -17.64 0.39
N PHE A 300 -6.59 -17.71 1.57
CA PHE A 300 -7.23 -18.20 2.79
C PHE A 300 -8.46 -17.37 3.17
N SER A 301 -8.34 -16.04 3.18
CA SER A 301 -9.44 -15.14 3.55
C SER A 301 -10.61 -15.19 2.55
N SER A 302 -10.32 -15.40 1.27
CA SER A 302 -11.34 -15.49 0.21
C SER A 302 -12.08 -16.83 0.21
N LEU A 303 -11.38 -17.92 0.56
CA LEU A 303 -11.91 -19.29 0.51
C LEU A 303 -12.33 -19.83 1.88
N LEU A 304 -12.32 -18.98 2.92
CA LEU A 304 -12.53 -19.41 4.30
C LEU A 304 -13.87 -20.14 4.51
N ASN A 305 -14.95 -19.63 3.91
CA ASN A 305 -16.24 -20.31 3.96
C ASN A 305 -16.16 -21.71 3.35
N GLN A 306 -15.55 -21.85 2.17
CA GLN A 306 -15.44 -23.15 1.48
C GLN A 306 -14.51 -24.14 2.18
N ILE A 307 -13.55 -23.64 2.97
CA ILE A 307 -12.70 -24.47 3.83
C ILE A 307 -13.50 -25.08 4.98
N LEU A 308 -14.41 -24.31 5.59
CA LEU A 308 -15.11 -24.70 6.82
C LEU A 308 -16.49 -25.33 6.54
N TYR A 309 -17.23 -24.84 5.56
CA TYR A 309 -18.60 -25.24 5.28
C TYR A 309 -18.79 -26.75 5.07
N PRO A 310 -17.93 -27.48 4.31
CA PRO A 310 -18.06 -28.93 4.15
C PRO A 310 -17.96 -29.75 5.45
N TYR A 311 -17.41 -29.16 6.51
CA TYR A 311 -17.29 -29.78 7.83
C TYR A 311 -18.51 -29.50 8.74
N GLY A 312 -19.55 -28.82 8.23
CA GLY A 312 -20.78 -28.50 8.96
C GLY A 312 -20.69 -27.19 9.75
N PHE A 313 -19.81 -26.26 9.36
CA PHE A 313 -19.79 -24.90 9.91
C PHE A 313 -20.75 -24.01 9.12
N THR A 314 -21.44 -23.11 9.81
CA THR A 314 -22.33 -22.15 9.15
C THR A 314 -21.54 -20.99 8.53
N GLU A 315 -22.16 -20.26 7.59
CA GLU A 315 -21.58 -19.04 7.00
C GLU A 315 -21.24 -17.99 8.08
N ASP A 316 -22.07 -17.88 9.13
CA ASP A 316 -21.83 -16.99 10.27
C ASP A 316 -20.55 -17.37 11.04
N GLU A 317 -20.33 -18.67 11.27
CA GLU A 317 -19.17 -19.16 11.99
C GLU A 317 -17.89 -19.01 11.16
N ALA A 318 -17.98 -19.21 9.84
CA ALA A 318 -16.88 -18.93 8.93
C ALA A 318 -16.55 -17.43 8.88
N GLY A 319 -17.57 -16.57 8.84
CA GLY A 319 -17.41 -15.11 8.92
C GLY A 319 -16.76 -14.66 10.23
N ILE A 320 -17.20 -15.20 11.37
CA ILE A 320 -16.56 -14.94 12.68
C ILE A 320 -15.10 -15.43 12.68
N CYS A 321 -14.80 -16.58 12.10
CA CYS A 321 -13.42 -17.07 11.97
C CYS A 321 -12.53 -16.07 11.20
N GLY A 322 -13.05 -15.54 10.09
CA GLY A 322 -12.36 -14.52 9.29
C GLY A 322 -12.21 -13.19 10.03
N ALA A 323 -13.22 -12.80 10.81
CA ALA A 323 -13.15 -11.62 11.65
C ALA A 323 -12.11 -11.77 12.77
N ILE A 324 -12.03 -12.93 13.43
CA ILE A 324 -11.02 -13.23 14.46
C ILE A 324 -9.62 -13.13 13.88
N LEU A 325 -9.38 -13.72 12.70
CA LEU A 325 -8.12 -13.63 11.97
C LEU A 325 -7.66 -12.18 11.77
N ILE A 326 -8.59 -11.29 11.41
CA ILE A 326 -8.24 -9.89 11.15
C ILE A 326 -8.14 -9.05 12.42
N VAL A 327 -9.14 -9.13 13.32
CA VAL A 327 -9.23 -8.27 14.51
C VAL A 327 -8.11 -8.58 15.50
N VAL A 328 -7.85 -9.86 15.79
CA VAL A 328 -6.74 -10.24 16.68
C VAL A 328 -5.43 -9.78 16.07
N GLY A 329 -5.26 -9.97 14.76
CA GLY A 329 -4.13 -9.47 13.99
C GLY A 329 -3.86 -7.99 14.15
N LEU A 330 -4.89 -7.17 13.95
CA LEU A 330 -4.81 -5.72 14.11
C LEU A 330 -4.44 -5.30 15.53
N VAL A 331 -5.04 -5.94 16.55
CA VAL A 331 -4.74 -5.65 17.96
C VAL A 331 -3.31 -6.03 18.31
N THR A 332 -2.84 -7.20 17.87
CA THR A 332 -1.44 -7.62 18.11
C THR A 332 -0.45 -6.72 17.37
N ALA A 333 -0.73 -6.37 16.10
CA ALA A 333 0.12 -5.45 15.34
C ALA A 333 0.21 -4.05 15.97
N ALA A 334 -0.87 -3.54 16.56
CA ALA A 334 -0.85 -2.26 17.26
C ALA A 334 0.10 -2.23 18.47
N VAL A 335 0.39 -3.40 19.07
CA VAL A 335 1.33 -3.53 20.20
C VAL A 335 2.73 -3.91 19.73
N THR A 336 2.84 -4.95 18.90
CA THR A 336 4.12 -5.54 18.50
C THR A 336 4.89 -4.67 17.51
N SER A 337 4.22 -4.01 16.57
CA SER A 337 4.91 -3.23 15.53
C SER A 337 5.67 -2.03 16.11
N PRO A 338 5.09 -1.19 17.00
CA PRO A 338 5.84 -0.10 17.64
C PRO A 338 7.02 -0.57 18.50
N ILE A 339 6.93 -1.76 19.11
CA ILE A 339 8.01 -2.35 19.90
C ILE A 339 9.18 -2.74 18.99
N LEU A 340 8.89 -3.39 17.86
CA LEU A 340 9.91 -3.76 16.87
C LEU A 340 10.52 -2.53 16.21
N ASP A 341 9.72 -1.50 15.94
CA ASP A 341 10.21 -0.23 15.39
C ASP A 341 11.18 0.47 16.34
N ARG A 342 10.92 0.47 17.66
CA ARG A 342 11.81 1.08 18.66
C ARG A 342 13.09 0.28 18.92
N THR A 343 13.01 -1.04 18.81
CA THR A 343 14.16 -1.92 19.05
C THR A 343 15.04 -2.10 17.82
N HIS A 344 14.58 -1.65 16.64
CA HIS A 344 15.19 -1.89 15.32
C HIS A 344 15.52 -3.37 15.06
N ALA A 345 14.84 -4.27 15.76
CA ALA A 345 15.06 -5.71 15.71
C ALA A 345 14.25 -6.37 14.57
N TYR A 346 14.18 -5.71 13.40
CA TYR A 346 13.32 -6.12 12.27
C TYR A 346 13.63 -7.55 11.80
N LEU A 347 14.91 -7.88 11.70
CA LEU A 347 15.38 -9.19 11.26
C LEU A 347 15.01 -10.30 12.25
N LEU A 348 15.05 -10.00 13.55
CA LEU A 348 14.59 -10.92 14.59
C LEU A 348 13.06 -11.09 14.51
N GLY A 349 12.32 -10.01 14.32
CA GLY A 349 10.87 -10.04 14.09
C GLY A 349 10.49 -10.95 12.93
N ILE A 350 11.12 -10.76 11.76
CA ILE A 350 10.90 -11.60 10.57
C ILE A 350 11.20 -13.08 10.87
N LYS A 351 12.32 -13.37 11.55
CA LYS A 351 12.74 -14.74 11.88
C LYS A 351 11.82 -15.46 12.86
N ILE A 352 11.06 -14.73 13.68
CA ILE A 352 10.07 -15.32 14.61
C ILE A 352 8.69 -15.41 13.97
N LEU A 353 8.26 -14.35 13.28
CA LEU A 353 6.90 -14.24 12.76
C LEU A 353 6.68 -15.12 11.51
N CYS A 354 7.66 -15.26 10.61
CA CYS A 354 7.49 -16.11 9.41
C CYS A 354 7.26 -17.59 9.76
N PRO A 355 8.01 -18.21 10.70
CA PRO A 355 7.69 -19.56 11.16
C PRO A 355 6.29 -19.67 11.75
N LEU A 356 5.85 -18.70 12.57
CA LEU A 356 4.51 -18.71 13.16
C LEU A 356 3.42 -18.71 12.07
N VAL A 357 3.57 -17.89 11.02
CA VAL A 357 2.66 -17.89 9.87
C VAL A 357 2.67 -19.25 9.16
N ALA A 358 3.84 -19.78 8.82
CA ALA A 358 3.97 -21.04 8.08
C ALA A 358 3.42 -22.24 8.87
N PHE A 359 3.72 -22.33 10.17
CA PHE A 359 3.19 -23.38 11.04
C PHE A 359 1.69 -23.23 11.31
N SER A 360 1.14 -22.01 11.29
CA SER A 360 -0.30 -21.80 11.39
C SER A 360 -1.03 -22.36 10.15
N TYR A 361 -0.48 -22.14 8.95
CA TYR A 361 -1.02 -22.77 7.73
C TYR A 361 -0.92 -24.30 7.76
N LEU A 362 0.19 -24.84 8.29
CA LEU A 362 0.34 -26.28 8.49
C LEU A 362 -0.71 -26.83 9.47
N ALA A 363 -0.89 -26.19 10.63
CA ALA A 363 -1.87 -26.60 11.63
C ALA A 363 -3.31 -26.53 11.09
N MET A 364 -3.60 -25.57 10.21
CA MET A 364 -4.91 -25.38 9.62
C MET A 364 -5.36 -26.56 8.74
N ILE A 365 -4.47 -27.45 8.28
CA ILE A 365 -4.83 -28.68 7.56
C ILE A 365 -5.77 -29.56 8.40
N TRP A 366 -5.51 -29.66 9.70
CA TRP A 366 -6.26 -30.54 10.61
C TRP A 366 -7.33 -29.80 11.41
N ALA A 367 -7.30 -28.47 11.45
CA ALA A 367 -8.22 -27.68 12.27
C ALA A 367 -9.70 -27.89 11.89
N PRO A 368 -10.12 -27.88 10.61
CA PRO A 368 -11.51 -28.14 10.25
C PRO A 368 -11.98 -29.56 10.60
N GLN A 369 -11.05 -30.53 10.61
CA GLN A 369 -11.34 -31.94 10.88
C GLN A 369 -11.75 -32.19 12.33
N THR A 370 -11.39 -31.31 13.27
CA THR A 370 -11.81 -31.43 14.67
C THR A 370 -13.31 -31.22 14.84
N ARG A 371 -13.98 -30.57 13.88
CA ARG A 371 -15.40 -30.16 13.95
C ARG A 371 -15.73 -29.34 15.21
N THR A 372 -14.72 -28.70 15.79
CA THR A 372 -14.88 -27.77 16.91
C THR A 372 -14.59 -26.36 16.44
N LEU A 373 -15.25 -25.36 17.03
CA LEU A 373 -14.97 -23.95 16.79
C LEU A 373 -13.57 -23.54 17.25
N VAL A 374 -13.10 -24.16 18.33
CA VAL A 374 -11.89 -23.72 19.05
C VAL A 374 -10.65 -23.83 18.17
N ALA A 375 -10.47 -24.93 17.42
CA ALA A 375 -9.24 -25.14 16.67
C ALA A 375 -9.09 -24.15 15.49
N PRO A 376 -10.09 -23.99 14.59
CA PRO A 376 -10.01 -23.00 13.52
C PRO A 376 -9.89 -21.57 14.04
N TYR A 377 -10.57 -21.22 15.14
CA TYR A 377 -10.54 -19.87 15.69
C TYR A 377 -9.19 -19.53 16.33
N LEU A 378 -8.62 -20.43 17.13
CA LEU A 378 -7.30 -20.21 17.74
C LEU A 378 -6.19 -20.15 16.68
N ILE A 379 -6.20 -21.05 15.69
CA ILE A 379 -5.19 -21.05 14.63
C ILE A 379 -5.33 -19.79 13.77
N SER A 380 -6.56 -19.37 13.46
CA SER A 380 -6.82 -18.11 12.76
C SER A 380 -6.36 -16.89 13.53
N ALA A 381 -6.54 -16.88 14.85
CA ALA A 381 -6.06 -15.81 15.73
C ALA A 381 -4.52 -15.71 15.71
N VAL A 382 -3.81 -16.85 15.80
CA VAL A 382 -2.33 -16.88 15.73
C VAL A 382 -1.83 -16.51 14.33
N LEU A 383 -2.48 -17.02 13.29
CA LEU A 383 -2.18 -16.67 11.89
C LEU A 383 -2.35 -15.17 11.65
N GLY A 384 -3.44 -14.59 12.15
CA GLY A 384 -3.74 -13.17 12.12
C GLY A 384 -2.68 -12.35 12.85
N ALA A 385 -2.47 -12.64 14.13
CA ALA A 385 -1.46 -12.00 14.99
C ALA A 385 -0.09 -11.96 14.32
N SER A 386 0.37 -13.10 13.80
CA SER A 386 1.68 -13.20 13.16
C SER A 386 1.73 -12.48 11.80
N SER A 387 0.70 -12.60 10.96
CA SER A 387 0.67 -11.99 9.62
C SER A 387 0.62 -10.47 9.67
N PHE A 388 -0.23 -9.89 10.53
CA PHE A 388 -0.39 -8.44 10.64
C PHE A 388 0.77 -7.77 11.38
N SER A 389 1.41 -8.45 12.33
CA SER A 389 2.67 -7.97 12.90
C SER A 389 3.83 -8.06 11.92
N LEU A 390 3.83 -9.05 11.01
CA LEU A 390 4.89 -9.21 10.02
C LEU A 390 4.86 -8.14 8.92
N LEU A 391 3.67 -7.70 8.52
CA LEU A 391 3.49 -6.76 7.41
C LEU A 391 4.30 -5.45 7.54
N PRO A 392 4.16 -4.63 8.61
CA PRO A 392 4.92 -3.40 8.75
C PRO A 392 6.42 -3.66 8.90
N VAL A 393 6.81 -4.71 9.64
CA VAL A 393 8.22 -5.10 9.84
C VAL A 393 8.89 -5.44 8.50
N ALA A 394 8.19 -6.19 7.63
CA ALA A 394 8.68 -6.55 6.33
C ALA A 394 8.80 -5.34 5.39
N LEU A 395 7.86 -4.38 5.46
CA LEU A 395 7.90 -3.16 4.65
C LEU A 395 9.03 -2.22 5.09
N GLU A 396 9.26 -2.03 6.39
CA GLU A 396 10.38 -1.22 6.89
C GLU A 396 11.73 -1.85 6.51
N TYR A 397 11.86 -3.17 6.67
CA TYR A 397 13.07 -3.89 6.26
C TYR A 397 13.28 -3.84 4.74
N LEU A 398 12.20 -3.89 3.94
CA LEU A 398 12.26 -3.71 2.49
C LEU A 398 12.80 -2.33 2.10
N VAL A 399 12.40 -1.27 2.81
CA VAL A 399 12.92 0.07 2.56
C VAL A 399 14.40 0.16 2.89
N GLU A 400 14.83 -0.49 3.98
CA GLU A 400 16.23 -0.51 4.38
C GLU A 400 17.14 -1.21 3.35
N ILE A 401 16.72 -2.35 2.81
CA ILE A 401 17.53 -3.12 1.84
C ILE A 401 17.49 -2.59 0.41
N THR A 402 16.52 -1.74 0.08
CA THR A 402 16.36 -1.16 -1.27
C THR A 402 16.90 0.25 -1.37
N PHE A 403 17.38 0.84 -0.28
CA PHE A 403 17.99 2.17 -0.29
C PHE A 403 19.15 2.26 -1.30
N PRO A 404 19.23 3.29 -2.18
CA PRO A 404 18.47 4.56 -2.21
C PRO A 404 17.24 4.57 -3.16
N ALA A 405 16.66 3.41 -3.48
CA ALA A 405 15.44 3.34 -4.31
C ALA A 405 14.23 3.96 -3.60
N SER A 406 13.25 4.43 -4.38
CA SER A 406 12.00 4.99 -3.85
C SER A 406 11.19 3.92 -3.06
N PRO A 407 10.85 4.16 -1.78
CA PRO A 407 10.05 3.25 -0.95
C PRO A 407 8.68 2.89 -1.55
N GLU A 408 8.10 3.82 -2.32
CA GLU A 408 6.81 3.66 -2.98
C GLU A 408 6.89 2.58 -4.07
N VAL A 409 8.00 2.51 -4.81
CA VAL A 409 8.19 1.54 -5.89
C VAL A 409 8.42 0.14 -5.32
N SER A 410 9.25 0.01 -4.27
CA SER A 410 9.55 -1.28 -3.66
C SER A 410 8.34 -1.94 -3.01
N SER A 411 7.61 -1.18 -2.20
CA SER A 411 6.37 -1.66 -1.59
C SER A 411 5.31 -2.04 -2.64
N THR A 412 5.10 -1.20 -3.65
CA THR A 412 4.10 -1.46 -4.70
C THR A 412 4.42 -2.75 -5.48
N ILE A 413 5.69 -2.99 -5.83
CA ILE A 413 6.08 -4.22 -6.54
C ILE A 413 5.80 -5.46 -5.67
N CYS A 414 6.11 -5.42 -4.38
CA CYS A 414 5.79 -6.50 -3.45
C CYS A 414 4.27 -6.75 -3.34
N TRP A 415 3.45 -5.70 -3.28
CA TRP A 415 1.99 -5.84 -3.32
C TRP A 415 1.50 -6.43 -4.65
N VAL A 416 2.04 -6.00 -5.79
CA VAL A 416 1.72 -6.60 -7.10
C VAL A 416 2.01 -8.09 -7.11
N GLY A 417 3.18 -8.49 -6.60
CA GLY A 417 3.54 -9.91 -6.46
C GLY A 417 2.54 -10.66 -5.57
N GLY A 418 2.17 -10.08 -4.43
CA GLY A 418 1.18 -10.65 -3.51
C GLY A 418 -0.22 -10.79 -4.09
N GLN A 419 -0.71 -9.78 -4.83
CA GLN A 419 -2.03 -9.85 -5.48
C GLN A 419 -2.03 -10.84 -6.65
N LEU A 420 -0.96 -10.85 -7.46
CA LEU A 420 -0.82 -11.79 -8.57
C LEU A 420 -0.77 -13.24 -8.09
N LEU A 421 0.13 -13.54 -7.14
CA LEU A 421 0.22 -14.88 -6.55
C LEU A 421 -1.07 -15.23 -5.79
N GLY A 422 -1.73 -14.26 -5.13
CA GLY A 422 -3.01 -14.48 -4.46
C GLY A 422 -4.10 -14.92 -5.42
N ALA A 423 -4.21 -14.27 -6.59
CA ALA A 423 -5.14 -14.67 -7.64
C ALA A 423 -4.86 -16.08 -8.15
N ILE A 424 -3.58 -16.38 -8.42
CA ILE A 424 -3.13 -17.72 -8.85
C ILE A 424 -3.44 -18.77 -7.78
N PHE A 425 -3.19 -18.48 -6.50
CA PHE A 425 -3.43 -19.41 -5.40
C PHE A 425 -4.91 -19.69 -5.23
N ILE A 426 -5.79 -18.68 -5.35
CA ILE A 426 -7.25 -18.91 -5.34
C ILE A 426 -7.65 -19.88 -6.45
N VAL A 427 -7.13 -19.69 -7.68
CA VAL A 427 -7.43 -20.59 -8.81
C VAL A 427 -6.91 -22.01 -8.55
N ILE A 428 -5.68 -22.16 -8.09
CA ILE A 428 -5.09 -23.48 -7.76
C ILE A 428 -5.87 -24.17 -6.65
N MET A 429 -6.16 -23.46 -5.55
CA MET A 429 -6.91 -24.00 -4.42
C MET A 429 -8.32 -24.41 -4.81
N ASN A 430 -8.98 -23.64 -5.68
CA ASN A 430 -10.28 -24.01 -6.24
C ASN A 430 -10.22 -25.26 -7.11
N ALA A 431 -9.20 -25.39 -7.96
CA ALA A 431 -9.00 -26.59 -8.77
C ALA A 431 -8.66 -27.84 -7.93
N MET A 432 -8.16 -27.64 -6.70
CA MET A 432 -7.89 -28.70 -5.74
C MET A 432 -9.08 -29.03 -4.82
N LYS A 433 -10.22 -28.35 -4.98
CA LYS A 433 -11.44 -28.67 -4.24
C LYS A 433 -11.96 -30.04 -4.68
N ASP A 434 -12.38 -30.85 -3.72
CA ASP A 434 -12.94 -32.17 -3.98
C ASP A 434 -14.25 -32.07 -4.82
N GLU A 435 -14.32 -32.80 -5.93
CA GLU A 435 -15.42 -32.72 -6.90
C GLU A 435 -16.63 -33.59 -6.55
N ARG A 436 -16.55 -34.39 -5.47
CA ARG A 436 -17.66 -35.24 -5.04
C ARG A 436 -18.90 -34.37 -4.78
N PRO A 437 -20.08 -34.76 -5.29
CA PRO A 437 -21.29 -33.98 -5.14
C PRO A 437 -21.64 -33.84 -3.65
N VAL A 438 -21.75 -32.60 -3.19
CA VAL A 438 -22.21 -32.25 -1.84
C VAL A 438 -23.52 -31.55 -1.97
N ASP A 439 -24.52 -32.06 -1.28
CA ASP A 439 -25.70 -31.28 -0.97
C ASP A 439 -25.39 -30.44 0.27
N LEU A 440 -25.09 -29.17 0.03
CA LEU A 440 -24.64 -28.21 1.04
C LEU A 440 -25.75 -27.91 2.05
N ASP A 441 -27.01 -27.98 1.60
CA ASP A 441 -28.19 -27.79 2.46
C ASP A 441 -28.32 -28.95 3.45
N ILE A 442 -28.08 -30.18 3.00
CA ILE A 442 -28.04 -31.35 3.89
C ILE A 442 -26.90 -31.22 4.90
N VAL A 443 -25.71 -30.73 4.51
CA VAL A 443 -24.59 -30.55 5.45
C VAL A 443 -24.91 -29.48 6.50
N SER A 444 -25.58 -28.40 6.10
CA SER A 444 -26.07 -27.37 7.02
C SER A 444 -27.12 -27.93 7.99
N ASP A 445 -28.13 -28.64 7.48
CA ASP A 445 -29.24 -29.18 8.28
C ASP A 445 -28.80 -30.32 9.21
N SER A 446 -27.85 -31.14 8.76
CA SER A 446 -27.35 -32.27 9.54
C SER A 446 -26.42 -31.80 10.68
N GLY A 447 -25.88 -30.58 10.59
CA GLY A 447 -25.04 -29.96 11.61
C GLY A 447 -23.66 -30.61 11.78
N ARG A 448 -22.87 -30.07 12.71
CA ARG A 448 -21.52 -30.58 13.01
C ARG A 448 -21.56 -32.02 13.49
N GLY A 449 -20.78 -32.89 12.85
CA GLY A 449 -20.59 -34.27 13.30
C GLY A 449 -21.35 -35.32 12.49
N SER A 450 -22.31 -34.94 11.64
CA SER A 450 -23.20 -35.89 10.95
C SER A 450 -22.85 -36.21 9.49
N GLY A 451 -21.93 -35.49 8.86
CA GLY A 451 -21.41 -35.83 7.52
C GLY A 451 -20.17 -36.74 7.58
N GLY A 452 -19.99 -37.68 6.66
CA GLY A 452 -19.01 -38.77 6.77
C GLY A 452 -17.53 -38.39 6.91
N GLY A 453 -16.77 -39.25 7.61
CA GLY A 453 -15.30 -39.34 7.62
C GLY A 453 -14.50 -38.10 8.03
N THR A 454 -13.17 -38.23 8.04
CA THR A 454 -12.23 -37.10 8.27
C THR A 454 -12.14 -36.15 7.07
N ARG A 455 -12.69 -36.54 5.91
CA ARG A 455 -12.66 -35.80 4.65
C ARG A 455 -14.04 -35.82 3.98
N PRO A 456 -14.96 -34.92 4.38
CA PRO A 456 -16.29 -34.85 3.80
C PRO A 456 -16.21 -34.52 2.29
N PRO A 457 -17.20 -34.90 1.47
CA PRO A 457 -17.27 -34.47 0.08
C PRO A 457 -17.16 -32.94 -0.04
N GLY A 458 -16.56 -32.42 -1.12
CA GLY A 458 -16.38 -30.97 -1.34
C GLY A 458 -15.34 -30.28 -0.45
N ASN A 459 -14.59 -31.05 0.37
CA ASN A 459 -13.53 -30.50 1.21
C ASN A 459 -12.39 -29.85 0.41
N MET A 460 -11.69 -28.90 1.05
CA MET A 460 -10.51 -28.23 0.52
C MET A 460 -9.19 -28.77 1.11
N PHE A 461 -9.11 -30.06 1.48
CA PHE A 461 -7.92 -30.62 2.14
C PHE A 461 -6.65 -30.47 1.28
N ASN A 462 -6.73 -30.80 -0.01
CA ASN A 462 -5.58 -30.68 -0.92
C ASN A 462 -5.15 -29.22 -1.10
N ALA A 463 -6.09 -28.29 -1.09
CA ALA A 463 -5.81 -26.86 -1.15
C ALA A 463 -5.09 -26.36 0.13
N LEU A 464 -5.50 -26.82 1.31
CA LEU A 464 -4.81 -26.51 2.58
C LEU A 464 -3.40 -27.10 2.61
N VAL A 465 -3.22 -28.33 2.10
CA VAL A 465 -1.89 -28.96 1.96
C VAL A 465 -1.01 -28.15 1.02
N PHE A 466 -1.52 -27.75 -0.14
CA PHE A 466 -0.80 -26.88 -1.08
C PHE A 466 -0.34 -25.59 -0.40
N GLN A 467 -1.24 -24.92 0.31
CA GLN A 467 -0.93 -23.68 1.01
C GLN A 467 0.13 -23.86 2.10
N ALA A 468 0.05 -24.93 2.90
CA ALA A 468 1.04 -25.25 3.92
C ALA A 468 2.41 -25.59 3.32
N VAL A 469 2.43 -26.39 2.25
CA VAL A 469 3.67 -26.77 1.54
C VAL A 469 4.35 -25.54 0.97
N VAL A 470 3.61 -24.66 0.30
CA VAL A 470 4.15 -23.41 -0.26
C VAL A 470 4.66 -22.49 0.86
N GLY A 471 3.87 -22.31 1.94
CA GLY A 471 4.26 -21.49 3.08
C GLY A 471 5.52 -21.98 3.81
N LEU A 472 5.70 -23.30 3.91
CA LEU A 472 6.90 -23.92 4.49
C LEU A 472 8.09 -23.95 3.52
N ALA A 473 7.85 -24.12 2.21
CA ALA A 473 8.90 -24.13 1.20
C ALA A 473 9.58 -22.76 1.06
N VAL A 474 8.82 -21.68 1.26
CA VAL A 474 9.35 -20.31 1.22
C VAL A 474 10.00 -19.90 2.54
N LEU A 475 9.67 -20.54 3.67
CA LEU A 475 10.18 -20.20 5.00
C LEU A 475 11.72 -20.11 5.13
N PRO A 476 12.55 -20.95 4.48
CA PRO A 476 14.00 -20.83 4.56
C PRO A 476 14.52 -19.48 4.05
N LEU A 477 13.84 -18.86 3.08
CA LEU A 477 14.25 -17.59 2.46
C LEU A 477 14.33 -16.43 3.49
N PRO A 478 13.26 -16.08 4.23
CA PRO A 478 13.34 -15.05 5.25
C PRO A 478 14.26 -15.44 6.42
N LEU A 479 14.45 -16.74 6.70
CA LEU A 479 15.39 -17.19 7.74
C LEU A 479 16.86 -17.01 7.37
N MET A 480 17.18 -17.03 6.07
CA MET A 480 18.53 -16.79 5.55
C MET A 480 18.91 -15.30 5.49
N LEU A 481 17.97 -14.38 5.72
CA LEU A 481 18.25 -12.94 5.78
C LEU A 481 19.29 -12.60 6.85
N GLY A 482 20.24 -11.73 6.50
CA GLY A 482 21.33 -11.27 7.36
C GLY A 482 22.55 -12.18 7.41
N VAL A 483 22.56 -13.32 6.71
CA VAL A 483 23.70 -14.25 6.70
C VAL A 483 24.76 -13.79 5.69
N LYS A 484 25.92 -13.34 6.20
CA LYS A 484 27.08 -12.86 5.41
C LYS A 484 27.56 -13.86 4.35
N ARG A 485 27.45 -15.16 4.63
CA ARG A 485 27.89 -16.26 3.74
C ARG A 485 27.13 -16.32 2.41
N PHE A 486 25.91 -15.77 2.36
CA PHE A 486 25.07 -15.77 1.15
C PHE A 486 25.05 -14.43 0.41
N GLY A 487 25.88 -13.45 0.82
CA GLY A 487 25.82 -12.09 0.26
C GLY A 487 24.53 -11.34 0.60
N LEU A 488 23.75 -11.85 1.57
CA LEU A 488 22.50 -11.27 2.08
C LEU A 488 22.72 -10.44 3.35
N ALA A 489 23.97 -10.05 3.62
CA ALA A 489 24.32 -9.17 4.71
C ALA A 489 24.46 -7.73 4.22
N GLN A 490 24.01 -6.81 5.07
CA GLN A 490 23.94 -5.38 4.81
C GLN A 490 25.27 -4.76 4.32
N GLY A 491 25.19 -3.94 3.27
CA GLY A 491 26.04 -2.74 3.12
C GLY A 491 25.49 -1.58 3.96
N GLU A 492 26.07 -0.38 3.89
CA GLU A 492 25.57 0.80 4.63
C GLU A 492 24.08 1.07 4.34
N GLY A 493 23.22 0.64 5.27
CA GLY A 493 21.78 0.87 5.21
C GLY A 493 21.44 2.30 5.63
N ARG A 494 20.22 2.73 5.31
CA ARG A 494 19.69 4.07 5.62
C ARG A 494 19.91 4.49 7.09
N LEU A 495 19.77 3.55 8.03
CA LEU A 495 19.97 3.82 9.47
C LEU A 495 21.39 4.28 9.81
N LYS A 496 22.42 3.65 9.21
CA LYS A 496 23.81 4.06 9.40
C LYS A 496 24.11 5.40 8.74
N LEU A 497 23.48 5.68 7.60
CA LEU A 497 23.60 6.97 6.92
C LEU A 497 22.92 8.10 7.70
N ASP A 498 21.76 7.82 8.32
CA ASP A 498 21.04 8.77 9.17
C ASP A 498 21.77 8.98 10.52
N GLU A 499 22.41 7.95 11.08
CA GLU A 499 23.32 8.06 12.23
C GLU A 499 24.55 8.92 11.89
N HIS A 500 25.23 8.65 10.78
CA HIS A 500 26.37 9.47 10.32
C HIS A 500 25.97 10.92 10.04
N ARG A 501 24.79 11.17 9.45
CA ARG A 501 24.29 12.54 9.24
C ARG A 501 23.93 13.26 10.54
N ASN A 502 23.39 12.55 11.53
CA ASN A 502 23.13 13.14 12.84
C ASN A 502 24.44 13.43 13.59
N GLU A 503 25.45 12.58 13.45
CA GLU A 503 26.79 12.85 14.00
C GLU A 503 27.47 14.04 13.30
N GLU A 504 27.43 14.12 11.96
CA GLU A 504 27.95 15.26 11.19
C GLU A 504 27.21 16.57 11.50
N GLY A 505 25.88 16.54 11.64
CA GLY A 505 25.08 17.71 12.03
C GLY A 505 25.30 18.16 13.48
N VAL A 506 25.64 17.24 14.38
CA VAL A 506 26.04 17.57 15.76
C VAL A 506 27.47 18.12 15.80
N LEU A 507 28.37 17.64 14.94
CA LEU A 507 29.74 18.16 14.81
C LEU A 507 29.77 19.55 14.18
N GLU A 508 28.96 19.81 13.14
CA GLU A 508 28.80 21.17 12.58
C GLU A 508 28.12 22.13 13.59
N GLY A 509 27.14 21.64 14.37
CA GLY A 509 26.49 22.43 15.41
C GLY A 509 27.35 22.73 16.64
N THR A 510 28.39 21.92 16.91
CA THR A 510 29.36 22.16 17.99
C THR A 510 30.57 22.97 17.53
N ALA A 511 30.94 22.92 16.25
CA ALA A 511 31.98 23.77 15.67
C ALA A 511 31.57 25.25 15.60
N ASP A 512 30.29 25.55 15.34
CA ASP A 512 29.77 26.93 15.32
C ASP A 512 29.50 27.52 16.73
N GLY A 513 29.65 26.72 17.79
CA GLY A 513 29.40 27.11 19.19
C GLY A 513 30.63 27.59 19.96
N HIS A 514 31.83 27.56 19.38
CA HIS A 514 33.09 27.87 20.06
C HIS A 514 33.81 29.13 19.57
N GLU A 515 33.18 29.95 18.72
CA GLU A 515 33.64 31.31 18.41
C GLU A 515 32.58 32.36 18.82
N GLN A 516 32.44 32.61 20.12
CA GLN A 516 31.99 33.89 20.68
C GLN A 516 32.75 34.24 21.94
#